data_AF-A0A960PP02-F1
#
_entry.id   AF-A0A960PP02-F1
#
_cell.length_a   1.000
_cell.length_b   1.000
_cell.length_c   1.000
_cell.angle_alpha   90.00
_cell.angle_beta   90.00
_cell.angle_gamma   90.00
#
_symmetry.space_group_name_H-M   'P 1'
#
loop_
_entity.id
_entity.type
_entity.pdbx_description
1 polymer ?
#
loop_
_entity_poly.entity_id
_entity_poly.type
_entity_poly.pdbx_seq_one_letter_code
_entity_poly.pdbx_strand_id
1 'polypeptide(L)'
;KPWQIVLDDVRVRRVRSVDVGPYGYRGDGLLSGGMSAETRGGPLAVPGARLDLLPGQLSIGGEPAARLDFLKLELALDPAEKAERRGRRFLRFLSGRLEVASPEAQLSSLGFLFRRIPTMDLGGEGSGHLLVHLDHGVLQPGTTLYAQGDSAVDYLDYTVRGGGEIAGAVTEDEEGKAQAALDILFEDFELRQAGVEDPHVFGRGAAVQLTSRTLNLVELEPEVRALVEIPDSEVPRLAYYNRFLPADSGVRILGGRGRLSARMRLEAPVGTWAGELDLRGENLRVEFQERVVETQLHLEAKLPGGRIEERRADLSGTRLEINRARLLSKSGVPATEGWWARLELPEGEATLSDPVSLKTSFRADLKDTSPLLGLVRKDKASPPWLRQLITVEGVAGTGEILIEPHDVEARELAFTAGKHIEVQGHLRLAKKDLSALLFCRYRKLSAAVRMEHGERDWDLVGSRRWFHEQERAWLSSRPPPHSPAPP
;
A
#
# COMPACT_ATOMS: atom_id res chain seq x y z
N LYS A 1 -15.61 21.52 -53.28
CA LYS A 1 -16.83 21.28 -52.49
C LYS A 1 -16.66 19.96 -51.76
N PRO A 2 -17.08 19.85 -50.49
CA PRO A 2 -17.13 18.55 -49.82
C PRO A 2 -18.20 17.69 -50.50
N TRP A 3 -17.92 16.41 -50.66
CA TRP A 3 -18.86 15.38 -51.06
C TRP A 3 -19.57 14.85 -49.83
N GLN A 4 -20.87 14.58 -49.97
CA GLN A 4 -21.65 13.80 -49.01
C GLN A 4 -21.74 12.36 -49.52
N ILE A 5 -21.42 11.42 -48.64
CA ILE A 5 -21.52 9.98 -48.86
C ILE A 5 -22.61 9.49 -47.92
N VAL A 6 -23.63 8.85 -48.47
CA VAL A 6 -24.71 8.21 -47.70
C VAL A 6 -24.79 6.76 -48.13
N LEU A 7 -24.67 5.85 -47.17
CA LEU A 7 -24.93 4.44 -47.36
C LEU A 7 -26.12 4.05 -46.48
N ASP A 8 -27.18 3.57 -47.09
CA ASP A 8 -28.40 3.12 -46.41
C ASP A 8 -28.59 1.61 -46.63
N ASP A 9 -29.11 0.92 -45.60
CA ASP A 9 -29.40 -0.53 -45.59
C ASP A 9 -28.23 -1.40 -46.09
N VAL A 10 -27.01 -1.05 -45.69
CA VAL A 10 -25.83 -1.87 -45.96
C VAL A 10 -26.00 -3.20 -45.24
N ARG A 11 -25.83 -4.31 -45.95
CA ARG A 11 -25.82 -5.66 -45.37
C ARG A 11 -24.65 -6.46 -45.91
N VAL A 12 -23.71 -6.80 -45.03
CA VAL A 12 -22.57 -7.66 -45.33
C VAL A 12 -22.81 -9.02 -44.71
N ARG A 13 -23.09 -10.02 -45.55
CA ARG A 13 -23.45 -11.38 -45.12
C ARG A 13 -22.25 -12.25 -44.70
N ARG A 14 -21.03 -11.80 -44.98
CA ARG A 14 -19.81 -12.52 -44.65
C ARG A 14 -18.67 -11.56 -44.38
N VAL A 15 -18.64 -11.06 -43.16
CA VAL A 15 -17.50 -10.33 -42.62
C VAL A 15 -16.46 -11.37 -42.22
N ARG A 16 -15.24 -11.31 -42.77
CA ARG A 16 -14.13 -12.20 -42.41
C ARG A 16 -13.12 -11.55 -41.46
N SER A 17 -13.05 -10.22 -41.54
CA SER A 17 -12.26 -9.40 -40.66
C SER A 17 -12.93 -8.06 -40.45
N VAL A 18 -12.75 -7.49 -39.27
CA VAL A 18 -13.15 -6.12 -38.92
C VAL A 18 -11.96 -5.46 -38.25
N ASP A 19 -11.52 -4.33 -38.77
CA ASP A 19 -10.43 -3.56 -38.19
C ASP A 19 -10.94 -2.15 -37.88
N VAL A 20 -10.93 -1.78 -36.59
CA VAL A 20 -11.35 -0.46 -36.09
C VAL A 20 -10.26 0.07 -35.17
N GLY A 21 -9.42 0.97 -35.70
CA GLY A 21 -8.29 1.49 -34.94
C GLY A 21 -7.32 0.37 -34.53
N PRO A 22 -6.99 0.21 -33.23
CA PRO A 22 -6.12 -0.87 -32.77
C PRO A 22 -6.85 -2.21 -32.63
N TYR A 23 -8.18 -2.25 -32.75
CA TYR A 23 -8.98 -3.46 -32.56
C TYR A 23 -9.16 -4.19 -33.89
N GLY A 24 -8.71 -5.43 -33.95
CA GLY A 24 -8.87 -6.30 -35.11
C GLY A 24 -9.61 -7.57 -34.72
N TYR A 25 -10.62 -7.96 -35.48
CA TYR A 25 -11.31 -9.24 -35.34
C TYR A 25 -11.10 -10.08 -36.60
N ARG A 26 -10.89 -11.39 -36.43
CA ARG A 26 -10.85 -12.39 -37.50
C ARG A 26 -11.81 -13.53 -37.18
N GLY A 27 -12.74 -13.77 -38.09
CA GLY A 27 -13.78 -14.80 -37.97
C GLY A 27 -14.95 -14.45 -38.87
N ASP A 28 -15.99 -15.30 -38.90
CA ASP A 28 -17.20 -14.99 -39.67
C ASP A 28 -18.13 -14.05 -38.88
N GLY A 29 -18.92 -13.27 -39.59
CA GLY A 29 -19.87 -12.34 -38.98
C GLY A 29 -20.80 -11.66 -39.99
N LEU A 30 -21.79 -10.96 -39.43
CA LEU A 30 -22.82 -10.23 -40.14
C LEU A 30 -22.78 -8.76 -39.72
N LEU A 31 -22.75 -7.86 -40.69
CA LEU A 31 -22.86 -6.42 -40.45
C LEU A 31 -24.08 -5.88 -41.17
N SER A 32 -24.87 -5.07 -40.47
CA SER A 32 -25.95 -4.30 -41.07
C SER A 32 -25.99 -2.88 -40.53
N GLY A 33 -26.39 -1.89 -41.32
CA GLY A 33 -26.55 -0.52 -40.83
C GLY A 33 -26.51 0.53 -41.94
N GLY A 34 -26.46 1.79 -41.51
CA GLY A 34 -26.28 2.93 -42.39
C GLY A 34 -25.16 3.85 -41.91
N MET A 35 -24.58 4.62 -42.82
CA MET A 35 -23.63 5.67 -42.47
C MET A 35 -23.80 6.90 -43.36
N SER A 36 -23.56 8.08 -42.80
CA SER A 36 -23.42 9.32 -43.55
C SER A 36 -22.09 9.98 -43.21
N ALA A 37 -21.39 10.46 -44.23
CA ALA A 37 -20.08 11.07 -44.07
C ALA A 37 -19.91 12.26 -45.00
N GLU A 38 -19.32 13.34 -44.49
CA GLU A 38 -18.89 14.47 -45.29
C GLU A 38 -17.35 14.47 -45.43
N THR A 39 -16.88 14.54 -46.69
CA THR A 39 -15.44 14.55 -46.98
C THR A 39 -14.73 15.81 -46.47
N ARG A 40 -13.39 15.83 -46.53
CA ARG A 40 -12.54 16.94 -46.03
C ARG A 40 -12.62 17.18 -44.52
N GLY A 41 -12.95 16.15 -43.76
CA GLY A 41 -12.96 16.19 -42.30
C GLY A 41 -14.31 16.57 -41.68
N GLY A 42 -15.36 16.68 -42.50
CA GLY A 42 -16.71 16.92 -42.03
C GLY A 42 -17.27 15.76 -41.19
N PRO A 43 -18.54 15.92 -40.74
CA PRO A 43 -19.17 14.99 -39.82
C PRO A 43 -19.26 13.57 -40.40
N LEU A 44 -19.10 12.60 -39.50
CA LEU A 44 -19.41 11.20 -39.72
C LEU A 44 -20.52 10.85 -38.73
N ALA A 45 -21.59 10.23 -39.21
CA ALA A 45 -22.67 9.71 -38.39
C ALA A 45 -23.00 8.27 -38.80
N VAL A 46 -23.38 7.47 -37.81
CA VAL A 46 -23.89 6.11 -37.98
C VAL A 46 -25.20 6.08 -37.21
N PRO A 47 -26.35 6.33 -37.85
CA PRO A 47 -27.64 6.37 -37.15
C PRO A 47 -27.96 5.07 -36.40
N GLY A 48 -27.45 3.96 -36.94
CA GLY A 48 -27.51 2.65 -36.32
C GLY A 48 -26.72 1.64 -37.14
N ALA A 49 -25.88 0.86 -36.47
CA ALA A 49 -25.23 -0.30 -37.02
C ALA A 49 -25.32 -1.47 -36.04
N ARG A 50 -25.52 -2.65 -36.60
CA ARG A 50 -25.55 -3.92 -35.89
C ARG A 50 -24.48 -4.83 -36.46
N LEU A 51 -23.66 -5.38 -35.58
CA LEU A 51 -22.58 -6.29 -35.88
C LEU A 51 -22.76 -7.54 -35.01
N ASP A 52 -23.02 -8.68 -35.64
CA ASP A 52 -23.10 -9.98 -35.00
C ASP A 52 -21.92 -10.83 -35.48
N LEU A 53 -20.92 -11.00 -34.62
CA LEU A 53 -19.72 -11.79 -34.86
C LEU A 53 -19.87 -13.19 -34.22
N LEU A 54 -19.49 -14.20 -35.00
CA LEU A 54 -19.46 -15.61 -34.59
C LEU A 54 -18.15 -15.91 -33.83
N PRO A 55 -17.86 -17.17 -33.44
CA PRO A 55 -16.60 -17.47 -32.80
C PRO A 55 -15.39 -17.03 -33.65
N GLY A 56 -14.41 -16.40 -33.02
CA GLY A 56 -13.27 -15.82 -33.71
C GLY A 56 -12.20 -15.25 -32.79
N GLN A 57 -11.16 -14.67 -33.39
CA GLN A 57 -10.04 -14.09 -32.66
C GLN A 57 -10.15 -12.57 -32.63
N LEU A 58 -10.17 -12.01 -31.42
CA LEU A 58 -9.94 -10.59 -31.17
C LEU A 58 -8.45 -10.33 -30.97
N SER A 59 -7.98 -9.23 -31.54
CA SER A 59 -6.62 -8.72 -31.42
C SER A 59 -6.64 -7.23 -31.10
N ILE A 60 -5.68 -6.78 -30.29
CA ILE A 60 -5.50 -5.39 -29.89
C ILE A 60 -4.05 -5.01 -30.19
N GLY A 61 -3.84 -3.98 -31.02
CA GLY A 61 -2.50 -3.57 -31.44
C GLY A 61 -1.77 -4.64 -32.26
N GLY A 62 -2.51 -5.59 -32.85
CA GLY A 62 -1.95 -6.72 -33.61
C GLY A 62 -1.69 -7.97 -32.77
N GLU A 63 -1.74 -7.88 -31.44
CA GLU A 63 -1.56 -9.03 -30.55
C GLU A 63 -2.89 -9.72 -30.25
N PRO A 64 -2.94 -11.07 -30.16
CA PRO A 64 -4.13 -11.78 -29.71
C PRO A 64 -4.56 -11.31 -28.32
N ALA A 65 -5.81 -10.89 -28.17
CA ALA A 65 -6.36 -10.39 -26.91
C ALA A 65 -7.42 -11.32 -26.31
N ALA A 66 -8.28 -11.91 -27.14
CA ALA A 66 -9.30 -12.84 -26.70
C ALA A 66 -9.77 -13.76 -27.83
N ARG A 67 -10.15 -14.98 -27.51
CA ARG A 67 -10.91 -15.88 -28.38
C ARG A 67 -12.37 -15.75 -28.00
N LEU A 68 -13.17 -15.15 -28.88
CA LEU A 68 -14.58 -14.88 -28.63
C LEU A 68 -15.43 -16.10 -28.99
N ASP A 69 -16.44 -16.41 -28.18
CA ASP A 69 -17.56 -17.27 -28.59
C ASP A 69 -18.54 -16.49 -29.46
N PHE A 70 -18.78 -15.23 -29.10
CA PHE A 70 -19.55 -14.30 -29.91
C PHE A 70 -19.26 -12.84 -29.49
N LEU A 71 -19.60 -11.92 -30.40
CA LEU A 71 -19.76 -10.51 -30.08
C LEU A 71 -20.99 -9.97 -30.79
N LYS A 72 -21.92 -9.38 -30.04
CA LYS A 72 -23.05 -8.64 -30.58
C LYS A 72 -22.88 -7.18 -30.23
N LEU A 73 -22.96 -6.32 -31.23
CA LEU A 73 -22.80 -4.89 -31.06
C LEU A 73 -23.90 -4.16 -31.81
N GLU A 74 -24.69 -3.38 -31.09
CA GLU A 74 -25.60 -2.38 -31.62
C GLU A 74 -25.03 -1.01 -31.27
N LEU A 75 -24.70 -0.19 -32.26
CA LEU A 75 -24.09 1.12 -32.03
C LEU A 75 -24.78 2.20 -32.86
N ALA A 76 -24.85 3.39 -32.28
CA ALA A 76 -25.16 4.63 -32.95
C ALA A 76 -24.02 5.62 -32.70
N LEU A 77 -23.63 6.33 -33.75
CA LEU A 77 -22.68 7.43 -33.70
C LEU A 77 -23.38 8.70 -34.16
N ASP A 78 -23.55 9.63 -33.23
CA ASP A 78 -24.01 10.98 -33.53
C ASP A 78 -23.03 11.71 -34.46
N PRO A 79 -23.50 12.68 -35.26
CA PRO A 79 -22.63 13.45 -36.15
C PRO A 79 -21.45 14.06 -35.39
N ALA A 80 -20.25 13.55 -35.66
CA ALA A 80 -19.01 14.00 -35.02
C ALA A 80 -18.00 14.43 -36.06
N GLU A 81 -17.34 15.57 -35.90
CA GLU A 81 -16.29 16.05 -36.82
C GLU A 81 -14.96 15.30 -36.63
N LYS A 82 -14.07 15.34 -37.63
CA LYS A 82 -12.78 14.62 -37.56
C LYS A 82 -11.93 15.00 -36.35
N ALA A 83 -11.98 16.24 -35.90
CA ALA A 83 -11.24 16.71 -34.73
C ALA A 83 -11.80 16.12 -33.42
N GLU A 84 -13.10 15.87 -33.37
CA GLU A 84 -13.83 15.39 -32.20
C GLU A 84 -13.76 13.87 -32.04
N ARG A 85 -13.55 13.15 -33.15
CA ARG A 85 -13.37 11.68 -33.20
C ARG A 85 -11.99 11.21 -32.73
N ARG A 86 -11.30 11.97 -31.87
CA ARG A 86 -9.96 11.65 -31.35
C ARG A 86 -9.97 11.40 -29.85
N GLY A 87 -9.29 10.34 -29.43
CA GLY A 87 -9.17 9.95 -28.03
C GLY A 87 -10.53 9.66 -27.39
N ARG A 88 -10.61 9.83 -26.07
CA ARG A 88 -11.82 9.49 -25.28
C ARG A 88 -13.01 10.41 -25.56
N ARG A 89 -12.80 11.61 -26.09
CA ARG A 89 -13.88 12.57 -26.40
C ARG A 89 -14.86 12.03 -27.45
N PHE A 90 -14.40 11.12 -28.32
CA PHE A 90 -15.25 10.42 -29.28
C PHE A 90 -16.41 9.67 -28.62
N LEU A 91 -16.23 9.17 -27.39
CA LEU A 91 -17.27 8.42 -26.68
C LEU A 91 -18.52 9.27 -26.42
N ARG A 92 -18.43 10.61 -26.40
CA ARG A 92 -19.59 11.52 -26.23
C ARG A 92 -20.64 11.38 -27.33
N PHE A 93 -20.24 10.87 -28.49
CA PHE A 93 -21.11 10.70 -29.65
C PHE A 93 -21.56 9.24 -29.81
N LEU A 94 -21.09 8.34 -28.94
CA LEU A 94 -21.32 6.91 -29.06
C LEU A 94 -22.37 6.45 -28.05
N SER A 95 -23.45 5.88 -28.58
CA SER A 95 -24.46 5.14 -27.81
C SER A 95 -24.57 3.73 -28.35
N GLY A 96 -24.93 2.75 -27.51
CA GLY A 96 -25.04 1.38 -27.98
C GLY A 96 -25.11 0.32 -26.90
N ARG A 97 -25.23 -0.92 -27.36
CA ARG A 97 -25.16 -2.14 -26.57
C ARG A 97 -24.09 -3.05 -27.13
N LEU A 98 -23.24 -3.56 -26.25
CA LEU A 98 -22.24 -4.57 -26.57
C LEU A 98 -22.48 -5.78 -25.69
N GLU A 99 -22.51 -6.97 -26.27
CA GLU A 99 -22.51 -8.24 -25.57
C GLU A 99 -21.35 -9.09 -26.10
N VAL A 100 -20.47 -9.53 -25.22
CA VAL A 100 -19.30 -10.35 -25.57
C VAL A 100 -19.23 -11.53 -24.61
N ALA A 101 -19.01 -12.72 -25.17
CA ALA A 101 -18.62 -13.89 -24.41
C ALA A 101 -17.29 -14.42 -24.92
N SER A 102 -16.41 -14.77 -23.99
CA SER A 102 -15.08 -15.26 -24.29
C SER A 102 -14.73 -16.41 -23.35
N PRO A 103 -14.43 -17.61 -23.86
CA PRO A 103 -13.86 -18.69 -23.04
C PRO A 103 -12.42 -18.43 -22.63
N GLU A 104 -11.74 -17.49 -23.32
CA GLU A 104 -10.32 -17.21 -23.13
C GLU A 104 -10.02 -15.77 -23.55
N ALA A 105 -9.79 -14.90 -22.57
CA ALA A 105 -9.50 -13.49 -22.75
C ALA A 105 -8.36 -13.07 -21.83
N GLN A 106 -7.45 -12.26 -22.35
CA GLN A 106 -6.52 -11.52 -21.53
C GLN A 106 -7.30 -10.44 -20.78
N LEU A 107 -7.26 -10.48 -19.45
CA LEU A 107 -7.97 -9.52 -18.60
C LEU A 107 -7.42 -8.09 -18.74
N SER A 108 -6.18 -7.94 -19.23
CA SER A 108 -5.61 -6.65 -19.61
C SER A 108 -6.38 -5.94 -20.72
N SER A 109 -7.09 -6.68 -21.57
CA SER A 109 -8.01 -6.10 -22.56
C SER A 109 -9.18 -5.35 -21.92
N LEU A 110 -9.55 -5.67 -20.66
CA LEU A 110 -10.55 -4.94 -19.88
C LEU A 110 -9.99 -3.68 -19.23
N GLY A 111 -8.67 -3.44 -19.30
CA GLY A 111 -7.99 -2.32 -18.65
C GLY A 111 -8.57 -0.93 -19.00
N PHE A 112 -9.29 -0.80 -20.11
CA PHE A 112 -10.02 0.45 -20.43
C PHE A 112 -11.10 0.83 -19.40
N LEU A 113 -11.67 -0.15 -18.69
CA LEU A 113 -12.61 0.07 -17.58
C LEU A 113 -11.88 0.56 -16.32
N PHE A 114 -10.66 0.05 -16.10
CA PHE A 114 -9.86 0.22 -14.89
C PHE A 114 -8.92 1.42 -14.90
N ARG A 115 -8.60 1.97 -16.08
CA ARG A 115 -7.83 3.21 -16.30
C ARG A 115 -8.37 4.48 -15.59
N ARG A 116 -9.43 4.31 -14.81
CA ARG A 116 -10.10 5.28 -13.95
C ARG A 116 -9.49 5.36 -12.56
N ILE A 117 -8.78 4.32 -12.11
CA ILE A 117 -8.04 4.31 -10.85
C ILE A 117 -6.58 4.54 -11.19
N PRO A 118 -5.99 5.69 -10.80
CA PRO A 118 -4.58 5.95 -11.08
C PRO A 118 -3.71 4.80 -10.55
N THR A 119 -2.74 4.36 -11.35
CA THR A 119 -1.77 3.30 -11.01
C THR A 119 -2.36 1.91 -10.78
N MET A 120 -3.62 1.65 -11.16
CA MET A 120 -4.19 0.30 -11.14
C MET A 120 -4.22 -0.31 -12.54
N ASP A 121 -3.60 -1.48 -12.69
CA ASP A 121 -3.69 -2.29 -13.92
C ASP A 121 -4.21 -3.68 -13.59
N LEU A 122 -5.01 -4.22 -14.50
CA LEU A 122 -5.52 -5.59 -14.43
C LEU A 122 -4.81 -6.43 -15.50
N GLY A 123 -4.32 -7.60 -15.12
CA GLY A 123 -3.73 -8.58 -16.01
C GLY A 123 -4.23 -9.98 -15.69
N GLY A 124 -3.71 -10.96 -16.43
CA GLY A 124 -4.10 -12.36 -16.32
C GLY A 124 -4.98 -12.82 -17.48
N GLU A 125 -5.49 -14.03 -17.37
CA GLU A 125 -6.23 -14.73 -18.42
C GLU A 125 -7.41 -15.47 -17.80
N GLY A 126 -8.54 -15.44 -18.49
CA GLY A 126 -9.75 -16.07 -17.99
C GLY A 126 -10.87 -16.13 -19.01
N SER A 127 -11.98 -16.72 -18.58
CA SER A 127 -13.23 -16.68 -19.32
C SER A 127 -14.12 -15.56 -18.78
N GLY A 128 -15.10 -15.12 -19.57
CA GLY A 128 -16.01 -14.09 -19.08
C GLY A 128 -17.13 -13.72 -20.05
N HIS A 129 -18.05 -12.92 -19.51
CA HIS A 129 -19.15 -12.30 -20.20
C HIS A 129 -19.20 -10.81 -19.85
N LEU A 130 -19.34 -9.97 -20.87
CA LEU A 130 -19.43 -8.53 -20.74
C LEU A 130 -20.66 -8.05 -21.49
N LEU A 131 -21.55 -7.36 -20.78
CA LEU A 131 -22.68 -6.66 -21.35
C LEU A 131 -22.56 -5.18 -20.99
N VAL A 132 -22.45 -4.31 -22.00
CA VAL A 132 -22.29 -2.86 -21.82
C VAL A 132 -23.47 -2.14 -22.44
N HIS A 133 -24.11 -1.29 -21.65
CA HIS A 133 -25.06 -0.30 -22.14
C HIS A 133 -24.42 1.08 -22.03
N LEU A 134 -24.32 1.77 -23.17
CA LEU A 134 -23.69 3.08 -23.26
C LEU A 134 -24.67 4.07 -23.87
N ASP A 135 -24.77 5.25 -23.25
CA ASP A 135 -25.48 6.38 -23.82
C ASP A 135 -24.58 7.62 -23.81
N HIS A 136 -24.19 8.11 -24.99
CA HIS A 136 -23.31 9.27 -25.17
C HIS A 136 -22.05 9.21 -24.28
N GLY A 137 -21.45 8.04 -24.17
CA GLY A 137 -20.26 7.81 -23.36
C GLY A 137 -20.51 7.60 -21.87
N VAL A 138 -21.77 7.58 -21.42
CA VAL A 138 -22.17 7.31 -20.03
C VAL A 138 -22.64 5.87 -19.90
N LEU A 139 -22.04 5.10 -18.99
CA LEU A 139 -22.49 3.75 -18.68
C LEU A 139 -23.90 3.78 -18.06
N GLN A 140 -24.77 2.91 -18.55
CA GLN A 140 -26.16 2.84 -18.13
C GLN A 140 -26.43 1.60 -17.26
N PRO A 141 -27.48 1.65 -16.41
CA PRO A 141 -27.96 0.49 -15.70
C PRO A 141 -28.20 -0.73 -16.60
N GLY A 142 -27.93 -1.91 -16.05
CA GLY A 142 -27.94 -3.17 -16.78
C GLY A 142 -26.61 -3.52 -17.46
N THR A 143 -25.61 -2.63 -17.42
CA THR A 143 -24.21 -2.99 -17.73
C THR A 143 -23.71 -3.99 -16.69
N THR A 144 -23.15 -5.12 -17.14
CA THR A 144 -22.60 -6.17 -16.27
C THR A 144 -21.29 -6.72 -16.82
N LEU A 145 -20.39 -7.10 -15.92
CA LEU A 145 -19.14 -7.79 -16.20
C LEU A 145 -19.05 -9.01 -15.29
N TYR A 146 -18.73 -10.16 -15.86
CA TYR A 146 -18.28 -11.33 -15.11
C TYR A 146 -17.05 -11.90 -15.80
N ALA A 147 -16.00 -12.16 -15.05
CA ALA A 147 -14.83 -12.89 -15.51
C ALA A 147 -14.32 -13.82 -14.42
N GLN A 148 -13.74 -14.95 -14.81
CA GLN A 148 -13.14 -15.93 -13.92
C GLN A 148 -11.85 -16.46 -14.54
N GLY A 149 -10.81 -16.57 -13.73
CA GLY A 149 -9.51 -17.08 -14.14
C GLY A 149 -8.39 -16.58 -13.25
N ASP A 150 -7.16 -16.68 -13.75
CA ASP A 150 -6.00 -16.13 -13.07
C ASP A 150 -5.94 -14.63 -13.33
N SER A 151 -5.85 -13.85 -12.25
CA SER A 151 -5.82 -12.40 -12.33
C SER A 151 -4.59 -11.83 -11.63
N ALA A 152 -4.16 -10.68 -12.13
CA ALA A 152 -3.12 -9.87 -11.52
C ALA A 152 -3.65 -8.44 -11.37
N VAL A 153 -3.61 -7.91 -10.16
CA VAL A 153 -3.92 -6.50 -9.89
C VAL A 153 -2.64 -5.83 -9.44
N ASP A 154 -2.17 -4.91 -10.26
CA ASP A 154 -1.05 -4.03 -9.93
C ASP A 154 -1.62 -2.74 -9.32
N TYR A 155 -1.09 -2.31 -8.17
CA TYR A 155 -1.41 -1.02 -7.55
C TYR A 155 -0.19 -0.46 -6.83
N LEU A 156 0.19 0.78 -7.16
CA LEU A 156 1.44 1.40 -6.71
C LEU A 156 2.65 0.49 -6.97
N ASP A 157 3.35 0.07 -5.92
CA ASP A 157 4.51 -0.81 -5.99
C ASP A 157 4.14 -2.26 -5.63
N TYR A 158 2.86 -2.65 -5.68
CA TYR A 158 2.42 -3.99 -5.29
C TYR A 158 1.61 -4.68 -6.39
N THR A 159 1.83 -5.97 -6.52
CA THR A 159 1.08 -6.87 -7.39
C THR A 159 0.41 -7.92 -6.51
N VAL A 160 -0.92 -8.01 -6.57
CA VAL A 160 -1.69 -9.15 -6.08
C VAL A 160 -1.92 -10.10 -7.26
N ARG A 161 -1.62 -11.38 -7.12
CA ARG A 161 -1.85 -12.39 -8.15
C ARG A 161 -2.56 -13.61 -7.59
N GLY A 162 -3.47 -14.18 -8.37
CA GLY A 162 -4.09 -15.45 -8.03
C GLY A 162 -5.36 -15.75 -8.81
N GLY A 163 -5.87 -16.96 -8.63
CA GLY A 163 -7.12 -17.41 -9.24
C GLY A 163 -8.32 -16.76 -8.56
N GLY A 164 -9.33 -16.39 -9.34
CA GLY A 164 -10.48 -15.70 -8.78
C GLY A 164 -11.57 -15.30 -9.76
N GLU A 165 -12.46 -14.45 -9.27
CA GLU A 165 -13.61 -13.92 -9.98
C GLU A 165 -13.62 -12.39 -9.97
N ILE A 166 -14.11 -11.81 -11.05
CA ILE A 166 -14.34 -10.37 -11.21
C ILE A 166 -15.81 -10.22 -11.59
N ALA A 167 -16.57 -9.52 -10.75
CA ALA A 167 -17.99 -9.26 -10.98
C ALA A 167 -18.26 -7.76 -10.90
N GLY A 168 -18.89 -7.19 -11.92
CA GLY A 168 -19.21 -5.76 -11.96
C GLY A 168 -20.61 -5.51 -12.49
N ALA A 169 -21.23 -4.44 -12.00
CA ALA A 169 -22.56 -4.04 -12.44
C ALA A 169 -22.73 -2.53 -12.34
N VAL A 170 -23.57 -1.99 -13.23
CA VAL A 170 -24.15 -0.65 -13.08
C VAL A 170 -25.62 -0.83 -12.69
N THR A 171 -25.97 -0.33 -11.52
CA THR A 171 -27.33 -0.43 -10.94
C THR A 171 -27.81 0.94 -10.49
N GLU A 172 -29.12 1.08 -10.32
CA GLU A 172 -29.69 2.25 -9.63
C GLU A 172 -29.77 1.97 -8.13
N ASP A 173 -29.45 2.97 -7.30
CA ASP A 173 -29.69 2.91 -5.86
C ASP A 173 -31.19 3.15 -5.54
N GLU A 174 -31.56 3.09 -4.26
CA GLU A 174 -32.96 3.29 -3.81
C GLU A 174 -33.52 4.68 -4.17
N GLU A 175 -32.64 5.66 -4.46
CA GLU A 175 -33.00 7.01 -4.88
C GLU A 175 -33.07 7.15 -6.41
N GLY A 176 -32.89 6.06 -7.16
CA GLY A 176 -32.86 6.04 -8.62
C GLY A 176 -31.58 6.61 -9.23
N LYS A 177 -30.50 6.76 -8.45
CA LYS A 177 -29.21 7.23 -8.96
C LYS A 177 -28.36 6.05 -9.39
N ALA A 178 -27.89 6.09 -10.63
CA ALA A 178 -27.02 5.05 -11.15
C ALA A 178 -25.62 5.07 -10.49
N GLN A 179 -25.10 3.89 -10.17
CA GLN A 179 -23.78 3.65 -9.61
C GLN A 179 -23.14 2.42 -10.23
N ALA A 180 -21.82 2.44 -10.36
CA ALA A 180 -21.03 1.27 -10.77
C ALA A 180 -20.42 0.64 -9.53
N ALA A 181 -20.50 -0.69 -9.45
CA ALA A 181 -19.79 -1.52 -8.48
C ALA A 181 -18.97 -2.56 -9.22
N LEU A 182 -17.79 -2.87 -8.67
CA LEU A 182 -16.92 -3.92 -9.17
C LEU A 182 -16.25 -4.63 -7.99
N ASP A 183 -16.42 -5.94 -7.92
CA ASP A 183 -15.82 -6.81 -6.94
C ASP A 183 -14.78 -7.70 -7.64
N ILE A 184 -13.57 -7.73 -7.10
CA ILE A 184 -12.48 -8.63 -7.48
C ILE A 184 -12.21 -9.51 -6.28
N LEU A 185 -12.44 -10.82 -6.42
CA LEU A 185 -12.22 -11.81 -5.38
C LEU A 185 -11.12 -12.77 -5.81
N PHE A 186 -10.08 -12.89 -5.00
CA PHE A 186 -9.03 -13.89 -5.16
C PHE A 186 -9.30 -15.08 -4.23
N GLU A 187 -9.54 -16.27 -4.78
CA GLU A 187 -9.73 -17.50 -4.01
C GLU A 187 -8.44 -17.92 -3.29
N ASP A 188 -7.33 -17.79 -3.99
CA ASP A 188 -5.96 -17.85 -3.50
C ASP A 188 -5.21 -16.65 -4.04
N PHE A 189 -4.22 -16.15 -3.28
CA PHE A 189 -3.41 -15.05 -3.75
C PHE A 189 -1.99 -15.08 -3.19
N GLU A 190 -1.09 -14.46 -3.96
CA GLU A 190 0.22 -14.03 -3.55
C GLU A 190 0.34 -12.51 -3.66
N LEU A 191 1.02 -11.89 -2.70
CA LEU A 191 1.35 -10.46 -2.73
C LEU A 191 2.85 -10.29 -2.96
N ARG A 192 3.18 -9.51 -3.99
CA ARG A 192 4.54 -9.21 -4.38
C ARG A 192 4.74 -7.70 -4.47
N GLN A 193 5.92 -7.21 -4.09
CA GLN A 193 6.30 -5.81 -4.32
C GLN A 193 7.09 -5.71 -5.63
N ALA A 194 6.92 -4.62 -6.35
CA ALA A 194 7.68 -4.29 -7.56
C ALA A 194 9.19 -4.31 -7.28
N GLY A 195 9.95 -4.90 -8.19
CA GLY A 195 11.40 -5.07 -8.04
C GLY A 195 11.83 -6.21 -7.10
N VAL A 196 10.89 -6.99 -6.54
CA VAL A 196 11.19 -8.20 -5.76
C VAL A 196 10.75 -9.43 -6.55
N GLU A 197 11.61 -10.44 -6.63
CA GLU A 197 11.29 -11.70 -7.30
C GLU A 197 10.24 -12.51 -6.52
N ASP A 198 10.49 -12.73 -5.23
CA ASP A 198 9.65 -13.58 -4.39
C ASP A 198 8.43 -12.83 -3.81
N PRO A 199 7.23 -13.43 -3.84
CA PRO A 199 6.10 -12.95 -3.05
C PRO A 199 6.38 -13.09 -1.55
N HIS A 200 5.78 -12.20 -0.76
CA HIS A 200 6.02 -12.09 0.69
C HIS A 200 4.78 -12.37 1.53
N VAL A 201 3.58 -12.32 0.95
CA VAL A 201 2.33 -12.74 1.60
C VAL A 201 1.63 -13.76 0.72
N PHE A 202 1.06 -14.79 1.33
CA PHE A 202 0.25 -15.80 0.67
C PHE A 202 -1.04 -16.00 1.46
N GLY A 203 -2.18 -16.12 0.78
CA GLY A 203 -3.44 -16.25 1.48
C GLY A 203 -4.58 -16.68 0.58
N ARG A 204 -5.80 -16.54 1.10
CA ARG A 204 -7.04 -16.89 0.42
C ARG A 204 -8.10 -15.84 0.72
N GLY A 205 -9.00 -15.61 -0.23
CA GLY A 205 -10.14 -14.71 -0.06
C GLY A 205 -9.76 -13.23 0.01
N ALA A 206 -8.66 -12.80 -0.61
CA ALA A 206 -8.41 -11.36 -0.74
C ALA A 206 -9.47 -10.75 -1.65
N ALA A 207 -9.93 -9.54 -1.32
CA ALA A 207 -10.99 -8.87 -2.05
C ALA A 207 -10.66 -7.40 -2.30
N VAL A 208 -11.05 -6.91 -3.47
CA VAL A 208 -11.03 -5.50 -3.83
C VAL A 208 -12.42 -5.12 -4.31
N GLN A 209 -13.10 -4.24 -3.58
CA GLN A 209 -14.40 -3.71 -3.95
C GLN A 209 -14.24 -2.26 -4.38
N LEU A 210 -14.78 -1.92 -5.54
CA LEU A 210 -14.70 -0.60 -6.15
C LEU A 210 -16.10 -0.08 -6.40
N THR A 211 -16.36 1.16 -6.01
CA THR A 211 -17.63 1.84 -6.29
C THR A 211 -17.38 3.22 -6.88
N SER A 212 -18.24 3.62 -7.82
CA SER A 212 -18.15 4.93 -8.47
C SER A 212 -19.53 5.44 -8.89
N ARG A 213 -19.77 6.73 -8.66
CA ARG A 213 -20.92 7.46 -9.22
C ARG A 213 -20.58 8.17 -10.54
N THR A 214 -19.29 8.19 -10.91
CA THR A 214 -18.85 8.76 -12.19
C THR A 214 -18.98 7.72 -13.29
N LEU A 215 -20.12 7.71 -13.96
CA LEU A 215 -20.41 6.75 -15.04
C LEU A 215 -19.92 7.22 -16.42
N ASN A 216 -19.59 8.50 -16.57
CA ASN A 216 -19.12 9.07 -17.83
C ASN A 216 -17.69 8.60 -18.18
N LEU A 217 -17.52 7.84 -19.26
CA LEU A 217 -16.21 7.28 -19.71
C LEU A 217 -15.25 8.34 -20.27
N VAL A 218 -15.74 9.56 -20.47
CA VAL A 218 -14.96 10.69 -20.98
C VAL A 218 -14.28 11.46 -19.85
N GLU A 219 -14.75 11.32 -18.62
CA GLU A 219 -14.19 11.96 -17.43
C GLU A 219 -12.84 11.34 -17.06
N LEU A 220 -11.87 12.18 -16.68
CA LEU A 220 -10.48 11.77 -16.45
C LEU A 220 -10.19 11.40 -14.99
N GLU A 221 -10.93 11.98 -14.05
CA GLU A 221 -10.70 11.87 -12.61
C GLU A 221 -12.00 11.44 -11.90
N PRO A 222 -12.47 10.21 -12.14
CA PRO A 222 -13.72 9.75 -11.56
C PRO A 222 -13.59 9.63 -10.04
N GLU A 223 -14.69 9.94 -9.33
CA GLU A 223 -14.78 9.60 -7.91
C GLU A 223 -14.84 8.08 -7.81
N VAL A 224 -13.85 7.49 -7.15
CA VAL A 224 -13.79 6.05 -6.89
C VAL A 224 -13.51 5.82 -5.43
N ARG A 225 -14.28 4.92 -4.82
CA ARG A 225 -14.03 4.41 -3.48
C ARG A 225 -13.64 2.94 -3.59
N ALA A 226 -12.49 2.60 -3.02
CA ALA A 226 -11.98 1.25 -2.97
C ALA A 226 -11.97 0.73 -1.54
N LEU A 227 -12.41 -0.51 -1.33
CA LEU A 227 -12.18 -1.28 -0.12
C LEU A 227 -11.32 -2.49 -0.47
N VAL A 228 -10.15 -2.58 0.16
CA VAL A 228 -9.23 -3.70 0.02
C VAL A 228 -9.25 -4.49 1.31
N GLU A 229 -9.51 -5.79 1.22
CA GLU A 229 -9.50 -6.72 2.34
C GLU A 229 -8.50 -7.84 2.07
N ILE A 230 -7.53 -7.96 2.98
CA ILE A 230 -6.58 -9.06 3.05
C ILE A 230 -6.92 -9.82 4.34
N PRO A 231 -7.56 -11.00 4.24
CA PRO A 231 -7.80 -11.85 5.40
C PRO A 231 -6.49 -12.30 6.07
N ASP A 232 -6.61 -13.01 7.19
CA ASP A 232 -5.47 -13.62 7.86
C ASP A 232 -4.68 -14.52 6.89
N SER A 233 -3.49 -14.04 6.53
CA SER A 233 -2.64 -14.55 5.45
C SER A 233 -1.23 -14.79 5.96
N GLU A 234 -0.53 -15.74 5.36
CA GLU A 234 0.80 -16.16 5.80
C GLU A 234 1.90 -15.23 5.29
N VAL A 235 2.87 -14.95 6.16
CA VAL A 235 4.15 -14.31 5.82
C VAL A 235 5.28 -15.31 6.08
N PRO A 236 5.76 -16.03 5.05
CA PRO A 236 6.72 -17.13 5.26
C PRO A 236 8.07 -16.68 5.81
N ARG A 237 8.52 -15.46 5.47
CA ARG A 237 9.83 -14.92 5.85
C ARG A 237 9.72 -13.46 6.28
N LEU A 238 9.66 -13.22 7.59
CA LEU A 238 9.64 -11.85 8.14
C LEU A 238 10.92 -11.05 7.88
N ALA A 239 12.02 -11.72 7.51
CA ALA A 239 13.25 -11.06 7.08
C ALA A 239 13.06 -10.17 5.83
N TYR A 240 11.98 -10.37 5.07
CA TYR A 240 11.56 -9.48 3.99
C TYR A 240 11.43 -8.02 4.46
N TYR A 241 10.89 -7.80 5.66
CA TYR A 241 10.62 -6.46 6.19
C TYR A 241 11.85 -5.71 6.69
N ASN A 242 13.05 -6.29 6.60
CA ASN A 242 14.31 -5.58 6.88
C ASN A 242 14.48 -4.32 6.04
N ARG A 243 13.90 -4.29 4.83
CA ARG A 243 13.95 -3.13 3.93
C ARG A 243 13.27 -1.88 4.48
N PHE A 244 12.27 -2.07 5.33
CA PHE A 244 11.54 -0.98 5.98
C PHE A 244 12.18 -0.58 7.31
N LEU A 245 13.15 -1.35 7.82
CA LEU A 245 13.86 -0.98 9.03
C LEU A 245 14.88 0.14 8.73
N PRO A 246 15.13 1.07 9.67
CA PRO A 246 16.09 2.14 9.44
C PRO A 246 17.48 1.56 9.21
N ALA A 247 18.13 1.98 8.12
CA ALA A 247 19.49 1.55 7.85
C ALA A 247 20.41 2.05 8.98
N ASP A 248 21.44 1.27 9.29
CA ASP A 248 22.41 1.58 10.35
C ASP A 248 21.87 1.64 11.80
N SER A 249 20.58 1.33 12.03
CA SER A 249 20.00 1.20 13.38
C SER A 249 20.60 0.05 14.21
N GLY A 250 21.29 -0.88 13.54
CA GLY A 250 21.80 -2.11 14.14
C GLY A 250 20.72 -3.14 14.46
N VAL A 251 19.48 -2.92 14.00
CA VAL A 251 18.36 -3.87 14.07
C VAL A 251 18.26 -4.65 12.76
N ARG A 252 18.11 -5.97 12.83
CA ARG A 252 17.89 -6.82 11.66
C ARG A 252 17.11 -8.08 12.02
N ILE A 253 16.07 -8.38 11.27
CA ILE A 253 15.33 -9.64 11.35
C ILE A 253 16.17 -10.72 10.64
N LEU A 254 16.60 -11.72 11.40
CA LEU A 254 17.36 -12.87 10.90
C LEU A 254 16.44 -13.97 10.36
N GLY A 255 15.23 -14.06 10.89
CA GLY A 255 14.25 -15.07 10.54
C GLY A 255 13.00 -15.00 11.39
N GLY A 256 12.06 -15.89 11.09
CA GLY A 256 10.72 -15.90 11.66
C GLY A 256 9.67 -15.89 10.55
N ARG A 257 8.46 -16.31 10.93
CA ARG A 257 7.28 -16.33 10.08
C ARG A 257 6.18 -15.55 10.77
N GLY A 258 5.19 -15.10 10.01
CA GLY A 258 4.08 -14.39 10.60
C GLY A 258 2.77 -14.64 9.90
N ARG A 259 1.73 -14.00 10.42
CA ARG A 259 0.46 -13.82 9.74
C ARG A 259 0.09 -12.35 9.69
N LEU A 260 -0.49 -11.93 8.58
CA LEU A 260 -0.88 -10.57 8.28
C LEU A 260 -2.35 -10.55 7.87
N SER A 261 -3.10 -9.60 8.40
CA SER A 261 -4.41 -9.21 7.88
C SER A 261 -4.45 -7.69 7.73
N ALA A 262 -5.15 -7.20 6.71
CA ALA A 262 -5.26 -5.77 6.47
C ALA A 262 -6.62 -5.41 5.89
N ARG A 263 -7.08 -4.21 6.23
CA ARG A 263 -8.28 -3.62 5.65
C ARG A 263 -8.01 -2.16 5.34
N MET A 264 -8.16 -1.77 4.07
CA MET A 264 -7.82 -0.43 3.60
C MET A 264 -8.98 0.15 2.81
N ARG A 265 -9.25 1.43 3.01
CA ARG A 265 -10.18 2.24 2.22
C ARG A 265 -9.38 3.30 1.49
N LEU A 266 -9.64 3.47 0.20
CA LEU A 266 -8.99 4.46 -0.65
C LEU A 266 -10.06 5.29 -1.36
N GLU A 267 -9.82 6.59 -1.49
CA GLU A 267 -10.72 7.51 -2.17
C GLU A 267 -9.95 8.35 -3.20
N ALA A 268 -10.37 8.26 -4.46
CA ALA A 268 -9.88 9.06 -5.57
C ALA A 268 -10.97 10.07 -5.99
N PRO A 269 -10.62 11.23 -6.59
CA PRO A 269 -9.26 11.64 -7.00
C PRO A 269 -8.44 12.32 -5.90
N VAL A 270 -9.02 12.59 -4.72
CA VAL A 270 -8.32 13.27 -3.60
C VAL A 270 -7.07 12.49 -3.15
N GLY A 271 -7.04 11.17 -3.38
CA GLY A 271 -5.89 10.32 -3.10
C GLY A 271 -5.72 10.05 -1.61
N THR A 272 -6.81 10.06 -0.85
CA THR A 272 -6.81 9.75 0.58
C THR A 272 -6.96 8.26 0.82
N TRP A 273 -6.38 7.78 1.91
CA TRP A 273 -6.53 6.39 2.32
C TRP A 273 -6.57 6.28 3.85
N ALA A 274 -7.22 5.24 4.36
CA ALA A 274 -7.26 4.89 5.76
C ALA A 274 -7.40 3.38 5.92
N GLY A 275 -7.01 2.82 7.06
CA GLY A 275 -7.09 1.38 7.26
C GLY A 275 -6.55 0.89 8.58
N GLU A 276 -6.37 -0.41 8.62
CA GLU A 276 -5.74 -1.12 9.71
C GLU A 276 -4.96 -2.32 9.18
N LEU A 277 -3.90 -2.66 9.89
CA LEU A 277 -3.07 -3.83 9.61
C LEU A 277 -2.74 -4.51 10.94
N ASP A 278 -2.90 -5.83 10.96
CA ASP A 278 -2.49 -6.70 12.06
C ASP A 278 -1.40 -7.63 11.55
N LEU A 279 -0.25 -7.62 12.21
CA LEU A 279 0.88 -8.49 11.91
C LEU A 279 1.31 -9.22 13.18
N ARG A 280 1.24 -10.55 13.15
CA ARG A 280 1.70 -11.43 14.23
C ARG A 280 2.93 -12.19 13.76
N GLY A 281 4.04 -12.05 14.47
CA GLY A 281 5.29 -12.73 14.20
C GLY A 281 5.62 -13.78 15.25
N GLU A 282 6.02 -14.96 14.80
CA GLU A 282 6.43 -16.09 15.62
C GLU A 282 7.85 -16.53 15.32
N ASN A 283 8.51 -17.10 16.34
CA ASN A 283 9.89 -17.60 16.26
C ASN A 283 10.83 -16.55 15.67
N LEU A 284 10.60 -15.28 16.01
CA LEU A 284 11.33 -14.15 15.46
C LEU A 284 12.73 -14.16 16.03
N ARG A 285 13.73 -14.17 15.17
CA ARG A 285 15.14 -13.98 15.55
C ARG A 285 15.55 -12.60 15.08
N VAL A 286 15.80 -11.69 16.01
CA VAL A 286 16.20 -10.32 15.70
C VAL A 286 17.62 -10.11 16.20
N GLU A 287 18.50 -9.66 15.32
CA GLU A 287 19.78 -9.10 15.70
C GLU A 287 19.60 -7.65 16.11
N PHE A 288 20.13 -7.31 17.29
CA PHE A 288 20.25 -5.94 17.74
C PHE A 288 21.63 -5.74 18.37
N GLN A 289 22.44 -4.84 17.80
CA GLN A 289 23.79 -4.52 18.31
C GLN A 289 24.66 -5.78 18.52
N GLU A 290 24.74 -6.62 17.47
CA GLU A 290 25.49 -7.90 17.45
C GLU A 290 24.96 -8.99 18.40
N ARG A 291 23.75 -8.84 18.93
CA ARG A 291 23.12 -9.83 19.81
C ARG A 291 21.84 -10.34 19.22
N VAL A 292 21.58 -11.63 19.40
CA VAL A 292 20.37 -12.26 18.91
C VAL A 292 19.33 -12.31 20.03
N VAL A 293 18.15 -11.79 19.74
CA VAL A 293 16.95 -11.88 20.56
C VAL A 293 15.97 -12.81 19.86
N GLU A 294 15.50 -13.82 20.58
CA GLU A 294 14.36 -14.63 20.15
C GLU A 294 13.09 -14.07 20.77
N THR A 295 12.04 -13.82 19.98
CA THR A 295 10.82 -13.19 20.46
C THR A 295 9.59 -13.57 19.64
N GLN A 296 8.43 -13.22 20.16
CA GLN A 296 7.19 -13.05 19.41
C GLN A 296 6.88 -11.56 19.29
N LEU A 297 6.17 -11.17 18.23
CA LEU A 297 5.80 -9.79 17.96
C LEU A 297 4.33 -9.73 17.55
N HIS A 298 3.61 -8.70 17.98
CA HIS A 298 2.29 -8.38 17.49
C HIS A 298 2.22 -6.87 17.23
N LEU A 299 1.96 -6.50 15.99
CA LEU A 299 1.78 -5.12 15.55
C LEU A 299 0.31 -4.94 15.15
N GLU A 300 -0.38 -4.02 15.81
CA GLU A 300 -1.69 -3.52 15.42
C GLU A 300 -1.51 -2.09 14.91
N ALA A 301 -1.33 -1.93 13.60
CA ALA A 301 -1.21 -0.64 12.95
C ALA A 301 -2.59 -0.03 12.70
N LYS A 302 -2.80 1.18 13.24
CA LYS A 302 -3.97 2.00 12.98
C LYS A 302 -3.57 3.12 12.04
N LEU A 303 -4.29 3.22 10.92
CA LEU A 303 -3.98 4.12 9.82
C LEU A 303 -5.20 5.02 9.60
N PRO A 304 -5.48 5.98 10.51
CA PRO A 304 -6.72 6.76 10.46
C PRO A 304 -6.82 7.65 9.21
N GLY A 305 -5.71 7.95 8.56
CA GLY A 305 -5.67 8.73 7.33
C GLY A 305 -4.28 8.73 6.68
N GLY A 306 -4.22 9.20 5.46
CA GLY A 306 -2.98 9.30 4.70
C GLY A 306 -3.21 9.87 3.31
N ARG A 307 -2.10 10.12 2.60
CA ARG A 307 -2.10 10.59 1.19
C ARG A 307 -1.27 9.64 0.34
N ILE A 308 -1.91 9.07 -0.68
CA ILE A 308 -1.34 8.05 -1.56
C ILE A 308 -0.14 8.62 -2.33
N GLU A 309 -0.31 9.79 -2.96
CA GLU A 309 0.73 10.42 -3.79
C GLU A 309 1.98 10.79 -2.98
N GLU A 310 1.78 11.26 -1.74
CA GLU A 310 2.87 11.62 -0.83
C GLU A 310 3.44 10.40 -0.08
N ARG A 311 2.84 9.20 -0.25
CA ARG A 311 3.09 7.99 0.54
C ARG A 311 3.04 8.24 2.05
N ARG A 312 2.21 9.19 2.49
CA ARG A 312 2.09 9.56 3.90
C ARG A 312 1.00 8.76 4.58
N ALA A 313 1.30 8.37 5.82
CA ALA A 313 0.40 7.67 6.72
C ALA A 313 0.38 8.38 8.09
N ASP A 314 -0.80 8.60 8.63
CA ASP A 314 -0.99 8.77 10.06
C ASP A 314 -0.92 7.38 10.71
N LEU A 315 -0.14 7.24 11.78
CA LEU A 315 0.07 6.00 12.54
C LEU A 315 -0.47 6.10 13.98
N SER A 316 -1.20 7.16 14.29
CA SER A 316 -1.76 7.44 15.61
C SER A 316 -2.68 6.30 16.07
N GLY A 317 -2.46 5.84 17.29
CA GLY A 317 -3.15 4.69 17.89
C GLY A 317 -2.54 3.33 17.57
N THR A 318 -1.45 3.27 16.81
CA THR A 318 -0.73 2.01 16.53
C THR A 318 -0.13 1.43 17.81
N ARG A 319 -0.19 0.10 17.95
CA ARG A 319 0.37 -0.65 19.07
C ARG A 319 1.35 -1.71 18.60
N LEU A 320 2.43 -1.87 19.33
CA LEU A 320 3.43 -2.91 19.12
C LEU A 320 3.68 -3.64 20.44
N GLU A 321 3.52 -4.95 20.42
CA GLU A 321 3.85 -5.83 21.53
C GLU A 321 5.00 -6.75 21.17
N ILE A 322 5.96 -6.84 22.08
CA ILE A 322 7.06 -7.79 22.06
C ILE A 322 6.83 -8.74 23.21
N ASN A 323 6.74 -10.04 22.92
CA ASN A 323 6.38 -11.06 23.89
C ASN A 323 7.41 -12.18 23.93
N ARG A 324 7.64 -12.72 25.13
CA ARG A 324 8.55 -13.87 25.35
C ARG A 324 9.96 -13.65 24.80
N ALA A 325 10.45 -12.42 24.86
CA ALA A 325 11.79 -12.09 24.40
C ALA A 325 12.85 -12.78 25.27
N ARG A 326 13.85 -13.36 24.60
CA ARG A 326 15.00 -14.04 25.21
C ARG A 326 16.27 -13.55 24.54
N LEU A 327 17.12 -12.87 25.31
CA LEU A 327 18.42 -12.43 24.82
C LEU A 327 19.39 -13.60 24.87
N LEU A 328 19.92 -14.02 23.71
CA LEU A 328 20.92 -15.09 23.65
C LEU A 328 22.31 -14.51 23.97
N SER A 329 23.02 -15.14 24.90
CA SER A 329 24.43 -14.84 25.15
C SER A 329 25.34 -15.59 24.17
N LYS A 330 26.64 -15.25 24.14
CA LYS A 330 27.64 -15.94 23.31
C LYS A 330 27.78 -17.44 23.62
N SER A 331 27.37 -17.89 24.81
CA SER A 331 27.35 -19.32 25.19
C SER A 331 26.05 -20.03 24.82
N GLY A 332 25.10 -19.35 24.16
CA GLY A 332 23.78 -19.89 23.81
C GLY A 332 22.79 -19.94 24.98
N VAL A 333 23.22 -19.65 26.21
CA VAL A 333 22.35 -19.57 27.39
C VAL A 333 21.60 -18.23 27.38
N PRO A 334 20.27 -18.20 27.61
CA PRO A 334 19.51 -16.96 27.72
C PRO A 334 20.02 -16.08 28.87
N ALA A 335 20.36 -14.82 28.57
CA ALA A 335 20.72 -13.82 29.57
C ALA A 335 19.48 -13.18 30.22
N THR A 336 18.35 -13.23 29.53
CA THR A 336 17.02 -12.82 30.01
C THR A 336 15.99 -13.82 29.50
N GLU A 337 14.93 -14.07 30.28
CA GLU A 337 13.87 -15.00 29.89
C GLU A 337 12.48 -14.41 30.10
N GLY A 338 11.59 -14.64 29.12
CA GLY A 338 10.20 -14.24 29.18
C GLY A 338 10.01 -12.74 29.33
N TRP A 339 10.84 -11.92 28.68
CA TRP A 339 10.70 -10.48 28.72
C TRP A 339 9.59 -10.00 27.76
N TRP A 340 8.92 -8.92 28.12
CA TRP A 340 7.88 -8.32 27.30
C TRP A 340 8.02 -6.79 27.31
N ALA A 341 7.56 -6.17 26.22
CA ALA A 341 7.34 -4.74 26.12
C ALA A 341 6.10 -4.45 25.28
N ARG A 342 5.42 -3.37 25.64
CA ARG A 342 4.28 -2.83 24.91
C ARG A 342 4.57 -1.38 24.59
N LEU A 343 4.37 -1.01 23.34
CA LEU A 343 4.60 0.31 22.80
C LEU A 343 3.28 0.79 22.19
N GLU A 344 2.84 1.97 22.56
CA GLU A 344 1.74 2.67 21.90
C GLU A 344 2.27 3.94 21.27
N LEU A 345 1.74 4.29 20.10
CA LEU A 345 2.07 5.50 19.36
C LEU A 345 0.85 6.43 19.41
N PRO A 346 0.71 7.33 20.41
CA PRO A 346 -0.46 8.21 20.51
C PRO A 346 -0.59 9.13 19.30
N GLU A 347 0.56 9.62 18.80
CA GLU A 347 0.66 10.47 17.62
C GLU A 347 1.84 9.99 16.76
N GLY A 348 1.64 9.85 15.46
CA GLY A 348 2.73 9.47 14.56
C GLY A 348 2.41 9.73 13.09
N GLU A 349 3.42 10.16 12.36
CA GLU A 349 3.37 10.31 10.90
C GLU A 349 4.53 9.53 10.29
N ALA A 350 4.25 8.79 9.22
CA ALA A 350 5.27 8.10 8.44
C ALA A 350 5.17 8.43 6.95
N THR A 351 6.34 8.40 6.32
CA THR A 351 6.46 8.28 4.86
C THR A 351 6.81 6.83 4.55
N LEU A 352 5.91 6.14 3.86
CA LEU A 352 6.01 4.72 3.49
C LEU A 352 6.96 4.55 2.29
N SER A 353 8.25 4.68 2.58
CA SER A 353 9.35 4.46 1.64
C SER A 353 10.19 3.23 2.03
N ASP A 354 11.12 2.85 1.16
CA ASP A 354 12.16 1.85 1.41
C ASP A 354 13.53 2.56 1.54
N PRO A 355 14.04 2.83 2.76
CA PRO A 355 13.48 2.56 4.09
C PRO A 355 12.44 3.59 4.54
N VAL A 356 11.72 3.30 5.63
CA VAL A 356 10.65 4.16 6.17
C VAL A 356 11.23 5.39 6.88
N SER A 357 10.56 6.53 6.74
CA SER A 357 10.74 7.68 7.65
C SER A 357 9.55 7.75 8.59
N LEU A 358 9.80 7.98 9.89
CA LEU A 358 8.77 8.01 10.93
C LEU A 358 9.07 9.11 11.94
N LYS A 359 8.07 9.92 12.27
CA LYS A 359 8.11 10.86 13.39
C LYS A 359 6.94 10.56 14.32
N THR A 360 7.22 10.28 15.59
CA THR A 360 6.16 9.82 16.50
C THR A 360 6.48 10.11 17.97
N SER A 361 5.44 10.31 18.76
CA SER A 361 5.51 10.19 20.22
C SER A 361 5.14 8.76 20.62
N PHE A 362 5.69 8.27 21.73
CA PHE A 362 5.40 6.94 22.20
C PHE A 362 5.14 6.87 23.71
N ARG A 363 4.38 5.85 24.11
CA ARG A 363 4.30 5.35 25.49
C ARG A 363 4.75 3.91 25.50
N ALA A 364 5.57 3.54 26.48
CA ALA A 364 6.11 2.20 26.59
C ALA A 364 5.93 1.65 28.01
N ASP A 365 5.49 0.40 28.10
CA ASP A 365 5.54 -0.42 29.29
C ASP A 365 6.49 -1.59 29.05
N LEU A 366 7.37 -1.87 29.99
CA LEU A 366 8.34 -2.95 29.88
C LEU A 366 8.31 -3.78 31.16
N LYS A 367 8.53 -5.09 31.02
CA LYS A 367 8.62 -6.02 32.15
C LYS A 367 9.61 -5.52 33.19
N ASP A 368 10.83 -5.26 32.73
CA ASP A 368 11.96 -4.80 33.53
C ASP A 368 13.04 -4.16 32.63
N THR A 369 14.02 -3.54 33.27
CA THR A 369 15.19 -2.87 32.65
C THR A 369 16.28 -3.82 32.13
N SER A 370 16.16 -5.14 32.30
CA SER A 370 17.26 -6.09 32.02
C SER A 370 17.77 -6.01 30.59
N PRO A 371 16.91 -6.00 29.54
CA PRO A 371 17.40 -5.95 28.16
C PRO A 371 18.06 -4.63 27.81
N LEU A 372 17.52 -3.50 28.28
CA LEU A 372 18.06 -2.17 28.03
C LEU A 372 19.48 -2.02 28.61
N LEU A 373 19.69 -2.53 29.83
CA LEU A 373 21.00 -2.49 30.48
C LEU A 373 21.96 -3.56 29.95
N GLY A 374 21.43 -4.68 29.47
CA GLY A 374 22.20 -5.68 28.75
C GLY A 374 22.97 -5.04 27.59
N LEU A 375 22.36 -4.10 26.88
CA LEU A 375 22.92 -3.46 25.68
C LEU A 375 24.05 -2.47 25.97
N VAL A 376 24.10 -1.91 27.19
CA VAL A 376 25.21 -1.07 27.63
C VAL A 376 26.47 -1.94 27.77
N ARG A 377 27.49 -1.73 26.92
CA ARG A 377 28.77 -2.47 26.99
C ARG A 377 29.30 -2.40 28.43
N LYS A 378 29.61 -3.56 29.01
CA LYS A 378 30.34 -3.69 30.29
C LYS A 378 31.66 -2.95 30.18
N ASP A 379 31.69 -1.72 30.66
CA ASP A 379 32.88 -0.89 30.72
C ASP A 379 33.28 -0.70 32.19
N LYS A 380 34.58 -0.66 32.45
CA LYS A 380 35.13 -0.42 33.80
C LYS A 380 34.77 0.99 34.32
N ALA A 381 34.44 1.93 33.44
CA ALA A 381 34.09 3.31 33.78
C ALA A 381 32.66 3.51 34.33
N SER A 382 31.75 2.53 34.22
CA SER A 382 30.37 2.68 34.71
C SER A 382 30.28 2.61 36.25
N PRO A 383 29.51 3.48 36.92
CA PRO A 383 29.28 3.41 38.37
C PRO A 383 28.82 2.03 38.85
N PRO A 384 29.40 1.47 39.94
CA PRO A 384 29.10 0.11 40.39
C PRO A 384 27.62 -0.13 40.70
N TRP A 385 26.90 0.89 41.15
CA TRP A 385 25.49 0.81 41.54
C TRP A 385 24.55 0.66 40.34
N LEU A 386 24.95 1.06 39.12
CA LEU A 386 24.14 0.87 37.90
C LEU A 386 23.88 -0.62 37.63
N ARG A 387 24.72 -1.52 38.17
CA ARG A 387 24.52 -2.97 38.08
C ARG A 387 23.29 -3.45 38.88
N GLN A 388 22.84 -2.68 39.86
CA GLN A 388 21.65 -3.01 40.67
C GLN A 388 20.35 -2.62 39.97
N LEU A 389 20.42 -1.87 38.87
CA LEU A 389 19.25 -1.48 38.10
C LEU A 389 18.70 -2.62 37.22
N ILE A 390 19.38 -3.76 37.11
CA ILE A 390 19.08 -4.80 36.11
C ILE A 390 17.70 -5.45 36.33
N THR A 391 17.18 -5.50 37.56
CA THR A 391 15.99 -6.29 37.89
C THR A 391 14.80 -5.46 38.35
N VAL A 392 14.71 -4.19 37.94
CA VAL A 392 13.59 -3.34 38.38
C VAL A 392 12.42 -3.52 37.43
N GLU A 393 11.37 -4.10 37.98
CA GLU A 393 10.14 -4.42 37.25
C GLU A 393 9.22 -3.21 37.10
N GLY A 394 8.30 -3.29 36.15
CA GLY A 394 7.23 -2.30 35.95
C GLY A 394 7.78 -0.97 35.49
N VAL A 395 8.56 -1.00 34.42
CA VAL A 395 9.13 0.21 33.83
C VAL A 395 8.09 0.80 32.89
N ALA A 396 7.76 2.07 33.08
CA ALA A 396 6.89 2.82 32.18
C ALA A 396 7.62 4.08 31.72
N GLY A 397 7.41 4.48 30.46
CA GLY A 397 8.01 5.70 29.96
C GLY A 397 7.39 6.25 28.70
N THR A 398 7.88 7.42 28.34
CA THR A 398 7.44 8.19 27.18
C THR A 398 8.65 8.77 26.46
N GLY A 399 8.42 9.22 25.24
CA GLY A 399 9.38 10.03 24.50
C GLY A 399 8.93 10.27 23.07
N GLU A 400 9.83 10.83 22.29
CA GLU A 400 9.67 11.00 20.85
C GLU A 400 10.72 10.21 20.10
N ILE A 401 10.34 9.67 18.95
CA ILE A 401 11.23 8.98 18.02
C ILE A 401 11.12 9.69 16.66
N LEU A 402 12.27 10.04 16.11
CA LEU A 402 12.42 10.45 14.73
C LEU A 402 13.34 9.44 14.04
N ILE A 403 12.84 8.83 12.99
CA ILE A 403 13.53 7.88 12.14
C ILE A 403 13.59 8.50 10.75
N GLU A 404 14.81 8.64 10.27
CA GLU A 404 15.14 8.90 8.87
C GLU A 404 16.03 7.77 8.38
N PRO A 405 16.20 7.59 7.05
CA PRO A 405 16.90 6.43 6.47
C PRO A 405 18.26 6.07 7.08
N HIS A 406 19.03 7.04 7.56
CA HIS A 406 20.36 6.85 8.16
C HIS A 406 20.55 7.58 9.50
N ASP A 407 19.46 8.03 10.12
CA ASP A 407 19.49 8.82 11.35
C ASP A 407 18.30 8.45 12.22
N VAL A 408 18.58 7.97 13.42
CA VAL A 408 17.56 7.61 14.40
C VAL A 408 17.79 8.44 15.65
N GLU A 409 16.81 9.28 15.98
CA GLU A 409 16.82 10.10 17.18
C GLU A 409 15.71 9.67 18.14
N ALA A 410 16.06 9.54 19.40
CA ALA A 410 15.13 9.36 20.50
C ALA A 410 15.26 10.57 21.43
N ARG A 411 14.17 11.31 21.63
CA ARG A 411 14.18 12.59 22.33
C ARG A 411 13.24 12.56 23.52
N GLU A 412 13.55 13.41 24.49
CA GLU A 412 12.70 13.64 25.67
C GLU A 412 12.30 12.33 26.35
N LEU A 413 13.22 11.34 26.33
CA LEU A 413 12.97 10.06 26.94
C LEU A 413 12.78 10.26 28.43
N ALA A 414 11.71 9.71 28.96
CA ALA A 414 11.41 9.74 30.37
C ALA A 414 10.88 8.37 30.79
N PHE A 415 11.69 7.60 31.53
CA PHE A 415 11.29 6.30 32.07
C PHE A 415 11.33 6.32 33.59
N THR A 416 10.38 5.62 34.20
CA THR A 416 10.29 5.47 35.64
C THR A 416 9.96 4.03 36.00
N ALA A 417 10.39 3.62 37.18
CA ALA A 417 9.94 2.37 37.79
C ALA A 417 9.68 2.63 39.28
N GLY A 418 8.40 2.80 39.60
CA GLY A 418 7.94 3.30 40.90
C GLY A 418 8.64 4.61 41.29
N LYS A 419 8.99 4.74 42.58
CA LYS A 419 9.74 5.90 43.10
C LYS A 419 11.26 5.72 43.05
N HIS A 420 11.71 4.56 42.58
CA HIS A 420 13.08 4.10 42.74
C HIS A 420 13.97 4.43 41.55
N ILE A 421 13.42 4.39 40.35
CA ILE A 421 14.14 4.71 39.12
C ILE A 421 13.50 5.90 38.43
N GLU A 422 14.36 6.77 37.94
CA GLU A 422 14.05 7.80 36.97
C GLU A 422 15.18 7.82 35.96
N VAL A 423 14.84 7.73 34.69
CA VAL A 423 15.78 7.85 33.57
C VAL A 423 15.25 8.95 32.66
N GLN A 424 16.12 9.88 32.31
CA GLN A 424 15.86 10.91 31.32
C GLN A 424 16.93 10.88 30.25
N GLY A 425 16.61 11.24 29.01
CA GLY A 425 17.68 11.42 28.05
C GLY A 425 17.28 11.63 26.61
N HIS A 426 18.34 11.77 25.81
CA HIS A 426 18.30 11.97 24.38
C HIS A 426 19.35 11.07 23.75
N LEU A 427 19.03 10.42 22.65
CA LEU A 427 19.95 9.59 21.88
C LEU A 427 19.84 9.93 20.41
N ARG A 428 20.97 9.84 19.71
CA ARG A 428 21.04 9.92 18.25
C ARG A 428 22.00 8.86 17.75
N LEU A 429 21.55 8.08 16.79
CA LEU A 429 22.34 7.10 16.08
C LEU A 429 22.39 7.52 14.62
N ALA A 430 23.55 8.03 14.19
CA ALA A 430 23.76 8.48 12.82
C ALA A 430 25.01 7.80 12.26
N LYS A 431 24.89 7.13 11.11
CA LYS A 431 26.02 6.43 10.44
C LYS A 431 26.82 5.51 11.40
N LYS A 432 26.12 4.79 12.28
CA LYS A 432 26.67 3.91 13.33
C LYS A 432 27.42 4.61 14.47
N ASP A 433 27.45 5.94 14.51
CA ASP A 433 27.93 6.69 15.66
C ASP A 433 26.78 6.98 16.61
N LEU A 434 26.96 6.59 17.88
CA LEU A 434 25.95 6.76 18.92
C LEU A 434 26.36 7.93 19.81
N SER A 435 25.55 8.98 19.76
CA SER A 435 25.63 10.08 20.70
C SER A 435 24.45 10.00 21.67
N ALA A 436 24.71 10.23 22.95
CA ALA A 436 23.68 10.15 23.97
C ALA A 436 23.93 11.12 25.12
N LEU A 437 22.87 11.70 25.65
CA LEU A 437 22.87 12.42 26.91
C LEU A 437 21.84 11.77 27.81
N LEU A 438 22.28 11.13 28.90
CA LEU A 438 21.43 10.34 29.78
C LEU A 438 21.59 10.81 31.21
N PHE A 439 20.48 10.89 31.94
CA PHE A 439 20.42 11.02 33.39
C PHE A 439 19.72 9.79 33.95
N CYS A 440 20.26 9.24 35.04
CA CYS A 440 19.65 8.14 35.77
C CYS A 440 19.73 8.40 37.27
N ARG A 441 18.61 8.28 37.96
CA ARG A 441 18.50 8.28 39.41
C ARG A 441 18.03 6.93 39.90
N TYR A 442 18.76 6.37 40.86
CA TYR A 442 18.37 5.21 41.63
C TYR A 442 18.30 5.54 43.11
N ARG A 443 17.08 5.64 43.65
CA ARG A 443 16.84 6.07 45.04
C ARG A 443 17.53 7.42 45.33
N LYS A 444 18.62 7.40 46.13
CA LYS A 444 19.43 8.56 46.52
C LYS A 444 20.66 8.77 45.63
N LEU A 445 20.98 7.80 44.78
CA LEU A 445 22.11 7.86 43.86
C LEU A 445 21.65 8.42 42.52
N SER A 446 22.51 9.17 41.87
CA SER A 446 22.24 9.74 40.55
C SER A 446 23.52 9.83 39.75
N ALA A 447 23.43 9.60 38.45
CA ALA A 447 24.50 9.83 37.49
C ALA A 447 23.93 10.46 36.23
N ALA A 448 24.75 11.26 35.58
CA ALA A 448 24.54 11.70 34.21
C ALA A 448 25.75 11.30 33.37
N VAL A 449 25.50 11.03 32.10
CA VAL A 449 26.55 10.71 31.14
C VAL A 449 26.25 11.37 29.81
N ARG A 450 27.28 11.96 29.23
CA ARG A 450 27.30 12.39 27.83
C ARG A 450 28.22 11.46 27.05
N MET A 451 27.75 11.00 25.91
CA MET A 451 28.47 10.15 24.99
C MET A 451 28.50 10.81 23.61
N GLU A 452 29.69 11.00 23.06
CA GLU A 452 29.92 11.56 21.72
C GLU A 452 31.17 10.89 21.13
N HIS A 453 31.12 10.45 19.87
CA HIS A 453 32.24 9.79 19.19
C HIS A 453 32.88 8.64 19.98
N GLY A 454 32.07 7.92 20.76
CA GLY A 454 32.50 6.82 21.64
C GLY A 454 33.17 7.24 22.96
N GLU A 455 33.48 8.52 23.17
CA GLU A 455 33.94 9.05 24.46
C GLU A 455 32.78 9.21 25.43
N ARG A 456 33.04 9.07 26.74
CA ARG A 456 32.02 9.10 27.79
C ARG A 456 32.44 10.01 28.93
N ASP A 457 31.65 11.04 29.17
CA ASP A 457 31.85 12.03 30.21
C ASP A 457 30.80 11.85 31.30
N TRP A 458 31.22 11.45 32.50
CA TRP A 458 30.35 11.08 33.60
C TRP A 458 30.32 12.17 34.68
N ASP A 459 29.10 12.54 35.09
CA ASP A 459 28.88 13.35 36.30
C ASP A 459 28.11 12.54 37.34
N LEU A 460 28.65 12.47 38.56
CA LEU A 460 28.07 11.73 39.69
C LEU A 460 27.61 12.65 40.83
N VAL A 461 27.92 13.95 40.78
CA VAL A 461 27.72 14.90 41.87
C VAL A 461 26.98 16.12 41.35
N GLY A 462 25.72 16.28 41.75
CA GLY A 462 24.87 17.31 41.13
C GLY A 462 24.47 16.96 39.69
N SER A 463 24.60 15.69 39.30
CA SER A 463 24.33 15.14 37.96
C SER A 463 23.03 15.61 37.29
N ARG A 464 21.95 15.86 38.04
CA ARG A 464 20.73 16.44 37.47
C ARG A 464 20.94 17.85 36.92
N ARG A 465 21.64 18.70 37.68
CA ARG A 465 21.96 20.07 37.24
C ARG A 465 22.88 20.04 36.02
N TRP A 466 23.91 19.19 36.07
CA TRP A 466 24.81 18.98 34.95
C TRP A 466 24.07 18.51 33.70
N PHE A 467 23.16 17.54 33.83
CA PHE A 467 22.33 17.06 32.72
C PHE A 467 21.53 18.20 32.08
N HIS A 468 20.83 19.04 32.84
CA HIS A 468 20.06 20.16 32.30
C HIS A 468 20.92 21.29 31.71
N GLU A 469 22.18 21.41 32.10
CA GLU A 469 23.14 22.32 31.45
C GLU A 469 23.58 21.76 30.10
N GLN A 470 23.94 20.48 30.03
CA GLN A 470 24.32 19.80 28.79
C GLN A 470 23.13 19.68 27.82
N GLU A 471 21.93 19.45 28.34
CA GLU A 471 20.70 19.33 27.56
C GLU A 471 20.42 20.63 26.78
N ARG A 472 20.58 21.79 27.42
CA ARG A 472 20.45 23.08 26.71
C ARG A 472 21.44 23.23 25.56
N ALA A 473 22.70 22.80 25.77
CA ALA A 473 23.70 22.80 24.71
C ALA A 473 23.36 21.82 23.57
N TRP A 474 22.90 20.61 23.92
CA TRP A 474 22.44 19.59 22.98
C TRP A 474 21.27 20.09 22.11
N LEU A 475 20.27 20.71 22.73
CA LEU A 475 19.12 21.28 22.02
C LEU A 475 19.52 22.46 21.11
N SER A 476 20.53 23.23 21.48
CA SER A 476 21.00 24.40 20.72
C SER A 476 21.90 24.08 19.52
N SER A 477 22.54 22.91 19.49
CA SER A 477 23.43 22.47 18.41
C SER A 477 22.69 21.80 17.24
N ARG A 478 21.36 21.83 17.27
CA ARG A 478 20.50 21.21 16.25
C ARG A 478 20.58 21.97 14.92
N PRO A 479 20.74 21.29 13.77
CA PRO A 479 20.31 21.89 12.51
C PRO A 479 18.79 22.16 12.60
N PRO A 480 18.28 23.25 12.00
CA PRO A 480 16.84 23.51 11.98
C PRO A 480 16.12 22.30 11.36
N PRO A 481 14.89 21.97 11.81
CA PRO A 481 14.11 20.93 11.17
C PRO A 481 14.08 21.24 9.67
N HIS A 482 14.43 20.27 8.84
CA HIS A 482 14.30 20.41 7.39
C HIS A 482 12.84 20.76 7.11
N SER A 483 12.58 22.03 6.81
CA SER A 483 11.37 22.41 6.11
C SER A 483 11.34 21.57 4.84
N PRO A 484 10.22 20.93 4.49
CA PRO A 484 10.10 20.34 3.17
C PRO A 484 10.45 21.45 2.18
N ALA A 485 11.43 21.19 1.32
CA ALA A 485 11.69 22.08 0.21
C ALA A 485 10.34 22.31 -0.50
N PRO A 486 9.90 23.56 -0.70
CA PRO A 486 8.74 23.80 -1.53
C PRO A 486 9.04 23.26 -2.95
N PRO A 487 8.00 22.82 -3.68
CA PRO A 487 8.13 22.07 -4.93
C PRO A 487 8.97 22.75 -6.00
#